data_AF-A4NXJ5-F1
#
_entry.id   AF-A4NXJ5-F1
#
_cell.length_a   1.000
_cell.length_b   1.000
_cell.length_c   1.000
_cell.angle_alpha   90.00
_cell.angle_beta   90.00
_cell.angle_gamma   90.00
#
_symmetry.space_group_name_H-M   'P 1'
#
loop_
_entity.id
_entity.type
_entity.pdbx_description
1 polymer ?
#
loop_
_entity_poly.entity_id
_entity_poly.type
_entity_poly.pdbx_seq_one_letter_code
_entity_poly.pdbx_strand_id
1 'polypeptide(L)'
;MKIFYATGTRSVRGIEATTAGFTPTPARAVVKLNNAQSGFFTIADLLHKQGYNTSFIYGGEKHFDNMASFFYGNGFKDIWDQQDYQNPKFTGTWGVSDEDLFDKANETFTKLQNEGKPFFSLVFSSSNHDPFEYPDGKIELYEQPKATRNNAAKYADYALGHFFKMAKQSNYWKDTIFLIVADHDSRVGGASLVPIKHFHIPALILGNGISPRRDSRLVSQIDMPTTLLSLAGVSGNYPMIGFDLTQDVNPDRAFMQYDQTQAMLKGNNDVVIQMPNKAAQGYHYDKSTETLTPKEVPDAMKKEALAHALLGSYLYKNRLYSSGEKNKRNARLSRRFF
;
A
#
# COMPACT_ATOMS: atom_id res chain seq x y z
N MET A 1 -13.36 2.17 3.50
CA MET A 1 -13.66 0.74 3.32
C MET A 1 -13.79 0.09 4.70
N LYS A 2 -14.79 -0.77 4.91
CA LYS A 2 -15.07 -1.37 6.22
C LYS A 2 -14.24 -2.62 6.46
N ILE A 3 -14.05 -3.46 5.43
CA ILE A 3 -13.40 -4.77 5.52
C ILE A 3 -12.20 -4.80 4.56
N PHE A 4 -11.06 -4.24 4.98
CA PHE A 4 -9.90 -4.00 4.12
C PHE A 4 -8.61 -4.48 4.78
N TYR A 5 -7.86 -5.34 4.09
CA TYR A 5 -6.72 -6.03 4.69
C TYR A 5 -5.40 -5.72 3.98
N ALA A 6 -4.37 -5.41 4.77
CA ALA A 6 -2.98 -5.33 4.36
C ALA A 6 -2.52 -6.69 3.83
N THR A 7 -1.54 -6.68 2.94
CA THR A 7 -0.95 -7.93 2.43
C THR A 7 0.21 -8.45 3.26
N GLY A 8 0.73 -7.65 4.20
CA GLY A 8 1.89 -7.99 5.03
C GLY A 8 1.95 -7.15 6.31
N THR A 9 3.04 -7.32 7.05
CA THR A 9 3.30 -6.71 8.36
C THR A 9 4.49 -5.73 8.36
N ARG A 10 4.91 -5.27 7.17
CA ARG A 10 6.06 -4.38 6.98
C ARG A 10 5.76 -3.30 5.97
N SER A 11 6.29 -2.10 6.20
CA SER A 11 6.02 -0.90 5.41
C SER A 11 6.28 -1.09 3.92
N VAL A 12 7.42 -1.70 3.58
CA VAL A 12 7.76 -2.01 2.18
C VAL A 12 6.75 -2.94 1.48
N ARG A 13 5.98 -3.76 2.21
CA ARG A 13 4.90 -4.58 1.64
C ARG A 13 3.64 -3.75 1.40
N GLY A 14 3.33 -2.81 2.30
CA GLY A 14 2.27 -1.83 2.07
C GLY A 14 2.56 -0.98 0.83
N ILE A 15 3.80 -0.47 0.71
CA ILE A 15 4.27 0.26 -0.47
C ILE A 15 4.15 -0.60 -1.74
N GLU A 16 4.60 -1.86 -1.69
CA GLU A 16 4.45 -2.78 -2.83
C GLU A 16 2.99 -2.94 -3.25
N ALA A 17 2.09 -3.17 -2.30
CA ALA A 17 0.68 -3.37 -2.60
C ALA A 17 0.03 -2.12 -3.22
N THR A 18 0.35 -0.93 -2.72
CA THR A 18 -0.27 0.33 -3.15
C THR A 18 0.39 0.97 -4.38
N THR A 19 1.65 0.63 -4.68
CA THR A 19 2.35 1.18 -5.86
C THR A 19 2.46 0.19 -7.01
N ALA A 20 2.52 -1.12 -6.73
CA ALA A 20 2.69 -2.14 -7.74
C ALA A 20 1.49 -3.08 -7.89
N GLY A 21 0.56 -3.12 -6.93
CA GLY A 21 -0.55 -4.09 -6.94
C GLY A 21 -0.08 -5.54 -6.92
N PHE A 22 1.14 -5.78 -6.44
CA PHE A 22 1.80 -7.08 -6.50
C PHE A 22 1.38 -7.95 -5.32
N THR A 23 1.17 -9.24 -5.58
CA THR A 23 0.78 -10.21 -4.55
C THR A 23 1.90 -10.47 -3.55
N PRO A 24 1.61 -10.64 -2.25
CA PRO A 24 2.65 -10.96 -1.28
C PRO A 24 3.26 -12.33 -1.57
N THR A 25 4.54 -12.49 -1.27
CA THR A 25 5.32 -13.73 -1.44
C THR A 25 6.01 -14.08 -0.13
N PRO A 26 6.41 -15.33 0.16
CA PRO A 26 7.21 -15.66 1.36
C PRO A 26 8.55 -14.91 1.46
N ALA A 27 9.06 -14.36 0.35
CA ALA A 27 10.22 -13.47 0.33
C ALA A 27 9.89 -12.04 0.82
N ARG A 28 10.92 -11.20 0.97
CA ARG A 28 10.76 -9.76 1.24
C ARG A 28 9.94 -9.06 0.15
N ALA A 29 9.42 -7.86 0.44
CA ALA A 29 8.90 -6.91 -0.54
C ALA A 29 9.82 -6.74 -1.75
N VAL A 30 9.26 -6.65 -2.96
CA VAL A 30 10.00 -6.40 -4.20
C VAL A 30 10.81 -5.10 -4.12
N VAL A 31 10.38 -4.14 -3.29
CA VAL A 31 11.15 -2.95 -2.90
C VAL A 31 12.58 -3.29 -2.47
N LYS A 32 12.79 -4.43 -1.82
CA LYS A 32 14.09 -4.91 -1.31
C LYS A 32 14.71 -6.04 -2.12
N LEU A 33 14.18 -6.35 -3.31
CA LEU A 33 14.64 -7.47 -4.14
C LEU A 33 15.35 -6.97 -5.40
N ASN A 34 16.54 -7.51 -5.67
CA ASN A 34 17.44 -7.01 -6.73
C ASN A 34 16.81 -7.03 -8.14
N ASN A 35 16.05 -8.07 -8.50
CA ASN A 35 15.45 -8.14 -9.85
C ASN A 35 14.27 -7.18 -10.04
N ALA A 36 13.83 -6.49 -8.99
CA ALA A 36 12.74 -5.51 -9.03
C ALA A 36 13.22 -4.07 -8.87
N GLN A 37 14.54 -3.82 -8.85
CA GLN A 37 15.08 -2.47 -8.71
C GLN A 37 14.99 -1.64 -10.00
N SER A 38 14.67 -2.25 -11.14
CA SER A 38 14.46 -1.52 -12.41
C SER A 38 13.53 -2.27 -13.35
N GLY A 39 12.62 -1.54 -13.98
CA GLY A 39 11.69 -2.07 -14.98
C GLY A 39 10.67 -3.06 -14.42
N PHE A 40 10.47 -3.05 -13.09
CA PHE A 40 9.34 -3.69 -12.43
C PHE A 40 8.11 -2.80 -12.59
N PHE A 41 6.94 -3.41 -12.80
CA PHE A 41 5.72 -2.62 -12.97
C PHE A 41 5.36 -1.88 -11.67
N THR A 42 5.08 -0.58 -11.80
CA THR A 42 4.41 0.25 -10.80
C THR A 42 3.41 1.15 -11.50
N ILE A 43 2.42 1.65 -10.77
CA ILE A 43 1.52 2.69 -11.29
C ILE A 43 2.27 4.01 -11.54
N ALA A 44 3.39 4.27 -10.84
CA ALA A 44 4.23 5.42 -11.12
C ALA A 44 4.84 5.33 -12.52
N ASP A 45 5.42 4.20 -12.91
CA ASP A 45 5.97 4.02 -14.26
C ASP A 45 4.88 4.13 -15.34
N LEU A 46 3.69 3.57 -15.09
CA LEU A 46 2.54 3.70 -15.99
C LEU A 46 2.13 5.16 -16.16
N LEU A 47 1.90 5.88 -15.06
CA LEU A 47 1.43 7.27 -15.07
C LEU A 47 2.48 8.22 -15.63
N HIS A 48 3.75 8.01 -15.29
CA HIS A 48 4.85 8.79 -15.84
C HIS A 48 4.91 8.69 -17.39
N LYS A 49 4.75 7.48 -17.94
CA LYS A 49 4.67 7.27 -19.40
C LYS A 49 3.47 7.94 -20.04
N GLN A 50 2.44 8.28 -19.26
CA GLN A 50 1.26 9.02 -19.69
C GLN A 50 1.34 10.52 -19.37
N GLY A 51 2.52 11.03 -19.01
CA GLY A 51 2.76 12.46 -18.81
C GLY A 51 2.50 12.98 -17.40
N TYR A 52 2.25 12.09 -16.42
CA TYR A 52 2.14 12.51 -15.02
C TYR A 52 3.52 12.82 -14.43
N ASN A 53 3.55 13.84 -13.58
CA ASN A 53 4.61 13.97 -12.58
C ASN A 53 4.42 12.90 -11.50
N THR A 54 5.51 12.27 -11.09
CA THR A 54 5.46 11.15 -10.13
C THR A 54 6.46 11.37 -9.02
N SER A 55 5.97 11.51 -7.79
CA SER A 55 6.80 11.85 -6.64
C SER A 55 6.61 10.93 -5.42
N PHE A 56 7.68 10.79 -4.65
CA PHE A 56 7.64 10.19 -3.31
C PHE A 56 8.03 11.26 -2.30
N ILE A 57 7.19 11.49 -1.29
CA ILE A 57 7.42 12.50 -0.24
C ILE A 57 7.54 11.77 1.09
N TYR A 58 8.70 11.91 1.72
CA TYR A 58 9.04 11.22 2.96
C TYR A 58 9.68 12.18 3.96
N GLY A 59 9.39 12.02 5.25
CA GLY A 59 9.94 12.89 6.28
C GLY A 59 11.36 12.48 6.73
N GLY A 60 11.71 11.20 6.54
CA GLY A 60 13.01 10.64 6.90
C GLY A 60 13.99 10.53 5.73
N GLU A 61 15.04 9.74 5.93
CA GLU A 61 16.08 9.51 4.92
C GLU A 61 15.60 8.50 3.85
N LYS A 62 15.75 8.83 2.56
CA LYS A 62 15.15 8.07 1.44
C LYS A 62 15.82 6.72 1.13
N HIS A 63 17.08 6.51 1.51
CA HIS A 63 17.75 5.22 1.36
C HIS A 63 17.31 4.20 2.40
N PHE A 64 16.60 4.63 3.46
CA PHE A 64 15.91 3.74 4.39
C PHE A 64 15.09 2.69 3.63
N ASP A 65 15.24 1.43 4.05
CA ASP A 65 14.56 0.26 3.47
C ASP A 65 14.70 0.07 1.95
N ASN A 66 15.72 0.70 1.33
CA ASN A 66 15.99 0.66 -0.11
C ASN A 66 14.89 1.32 -0.98
N MET A 67 14.10 2.23 -0.39
CA MET A 67 12.98 2.90 -1.05
C MET A 67 13.43 3.73 -2.26
N ALA A 68 14.47 4.58 -2.11
CA ALA A 68 14.95 5.43 -3.20
C ALA A 68 15.35 4.65 -4.45
N SER A 69 16.10 3.55 -4.30
CA SER A 69 16.55 2.74 -5.44
C SER A 69 15.37 2.13 -6.19
N PHE A 70 14.41 1.56 -5.46
CA PHE A 70 13.20 1.01 -6.04
C PHE A 70 12.34 2.07 -6.73
N PHE A 71 12.15 3.24 -6.12
CA PHE A 71 11.30 4.28 -6.68
C PHE A 71 11.89 4.92 -7.94
N TYR A 72 13.16 5.33 -7.92
CA TYR A 72 13.81 5.89 -9.11
C TYR A 72 13.87 4.90 -10.27
N GLY A 73 14.16 3.63 -9.97
CA GLY A 73 14.27 2.60 -11.00
C GLY A 73 12.93 2.16 -11.60
N ASN A 74 11.81 2.50 -10.96
CA ASN A 74 10.47 2.07 -11.34
C ASN A 74 9.46 3.23 -11.42
N GLY A 75 9.88 4.36 -11.98
CA GLY A 75 8.95 5.35 -12.53
C GLY A 75 8.77 6.63 -11.72
N PHE A 76 9.17 6.68 -10.45
CA PHE A 76 9.18 7.94 -9.71
C PHE A 76 10.32 8.84 -10.19
N LYS A 77 10.05 10.15 -10.26
CA LYS A 77 10.99 11.16 -10.78
C LYS A 77 11.51 12.07 -9.69
N ASP A 78 10.62 12.49 -8.81
CA ASP A 78 10.96 13.36 -7.70
C ASP A 78 10.90 12.56 -6.40
N ILE A 79 11.92 12.69 -5.55
CA ILE A 79 11.89 12.17 -4.19
C ILE A 79 12.26 13.32 -3.27
N TRP A 80 11.36 13.65 -2.36
CA TRP A 80 11.59 14.61 -1.29
C TRP A 80 11.87 13.82 -0.01
N ASP A 81 13.00 14.09 0.60
CA ASP A 81 13.45 13.45 1.84
C ASP A 81 13.79 14.49 2.91
N GLN A 82 14.25 14.03 4.07
CA GLN A 82 14.58 14.88 5.22
C GLN A 82 15.45 16.11 4.86
N GLN A 83 16.33 16.05 3.86
CA GLN A 83 17.20 17.16 3.47
C GLN A 83 16.48 18.27 2.70
N ASP A 84 15.28 17.99 2.18
CA ASP A 84 14.50 18.93 1.36
C ASP A 84 13.54 19.80 2.19
N TYR A 85 13.49 19.62 3.51
CA TYR A 85 12.67 20.40 4.43
C TYR A 85 13.48 21.57 5.02
N GLN A 86 13.11 22.79 4.62
CA GLN A 86 13.72 24.00 5.17
C GLN A 86 13.03 24.38 6.48
N ASN A 87 13.80 24.47 7.57
CA ASN A 87 13.33 24.87 8.90
C ASN A 87 12.09 24.08 9.39
N PRO A 88 12.17 22.74 9.49
CA PRO A 88 11.04 21.94 9.96
C PRO A 88 10.63 22.36 11.37
N LYS A 89 9.33 22.37 11.64
CA LYS A 89 8.76 22.69 12.95
C LYS A 89 9.23 21.71 14.02
N PHE A 90 9.41 20.44 13.64
CA PHE A 90 9.93 19.41 14.52
C PHE A 90 10.66 18.32 13.74
N THR A 91 11.73 17.79 14.32
CA THR A 91 12.48 16.65 13.79
C THR A 91 12.75 15.68 14.92
N GLY A 92 12.36 14.42 14.73
CA GLY A 92 12.66 13.31 15.64
C GLY A 92 13.60 12.29 15.00
N THR A 93 13.71 11.12 15.63
CA THR A 93 14.57 10.01 15.17
C THR A 93 14.24 9.56 13.75
N TRP A 94 12.97 9.64 13.34
CA TRP A 94 12.49 9.19 12.02
C TRP A 94 12.38 10.32 10.98
N GLY A 95 12.96 11.48 11.27
CA GLY A 95 12.95 12.64 10.38
C GLY A 95 11.97 13.73 10.82
N VAL A 96 11.53 14.54 9.87
CA VAL A 96 10.59 15.64 10.16
C VAL A 96 9.22 15.11 10.55
N SER A 97 8.45 15.93 11.27
CA SER A 97 7.12 15.55 11.73
C SER A 97 6.12 15.37 10.59
N ASP A 98 5.03 14.63 10.84
CA ASP A 98 3.97 14.42 9.85
C ASP A 98 3.29 15.74 9.44
N GLU A 99 3.27 16.76 10.33
CA GLU A 99 2.78 18.10 9.97
C GLU A 99 3.69 18.77 8.93
N ASP A 100 5.01 18.69 9.10
CA ASP A 100 6.00 19.22 8.13
C ASP A 100 5.94 18.45 6.80
N LEU A 101 5.79 17.11 6.86
CA LEU A 101 5.56 16.24 5.70
C LEU A 101 4.35 16.70 4.88
N PHE A 102 3.23 16.96 5.55
CA PHE A 102 2.00 17.38 4.89
C PHE A 102 2.05 18.82 4.37
N ASP A 103 2.80 19.71 5.01
CA ASP A 103 3.08 21.05 4.47
C ASP A 103 3.85 20.93 3.13
N LYS A 104 4.90 20.10 3.09
CA LYS A 104 5.66 19.83 1.85
C LYS A 104 4.80 19.20 0.76
N ALA A 105 3.90 18.28 1.12
CA ALA A 105 2.96 17.69 0.18
C ALA A 105 2.02 18.75 -0.42
N ASN A 106 1.41 19.60 0.41
CA ASN A 106 0.55 20.69 -0.04
C ASN A 106 1.30 21.70 -0.93
N GLU A 107 2.53 22.08 -0.58
CA GLU A 107 3.41 22.93 -1.40
C GLU A 107 3.64 22.30 -2.78
N THR A 108 4.03 21.03 -2.80
CA THR A 108 4.34 20.27 -4.02
C THR A 108 3.12 20.19 -4.94
N PHE A 109 1.95 19.86 -4.39
CA PHE A 109 0.72 19.71 -5.18
C PHE A 109 0.21 21.05 -5.71
N THR A 110 0.28 22.11 -4.91
CA THR A 110 -0.06 23.47 -5.34
C THR A 110 0.82 23.91 -6.51
N LYS A 111 2.13 23.64 -6.43
CA LYS A 111 3.07 23.95 -7.52
C LYS A 111 2.71 23.19 -8.80
N LEU A 112 2.52 21.87 -8.73
CA LEU A 112 2.20 21.04 -9.89
C LEU A 112 0.87 21.44 -10.55
N GLN A 113 -0.14 21.77 -9.74
CA GLN A 113 -1.42 22.29 -10.22
C GLN A 113 -1.26 23.63 -10.95
N ASN A 114 -0.44 24.54 -10.41
CA ASN A 114 -0.17 25.84 -11.05
C ASN A 114 0.59 25.70 -12.38
N GLU A 115 1.41 24.65 -12.51
CA GLU A 115 2.09 24.29 -13.76
C GLU A 115 1.17 23.55 -14.76
N GLY A 116 -0.06 23.21 -14.38
CA GLY A 116 -0.99 22.46 -15.22
C GLY A 116 -0.58 21.01 -15.49
N LYS A 117 0.21 20.40 -14.60
CA LYS A 117 0.71 19.04 -14.76
C LYS A 117 -0.08 18.06 -13.88
N PRO A 118 -0.65 16.98 -14.45
CA PRO A 118 -1.25 15.93 -13.64
C PRO A 118 -0.16 15.24 -12.82
N PHE A 119 -0.49 14.77 -11.63
CA PHE A 119 0.49 14.18 -10.73
C PHE A 119 0.00 12.93 -10.00
N PHE A 120 0.94 12.06 -9.68
CA PHE A 120 0.79 10.96 -8.75
C PHE A 120 1.86 11.10 -7.67
N SER A 121 1.44 11.14 -6.41
CA SER A 121 2.36 11.27 -5.29
C SER A 121 2.07 10.21 -4.25
N LEU A 122 3.12 9.53 -3.80
CA LEU A 122 3.10 8.72 -2.59
C LEU A 122 3.67 9.55 -1.44
N VAL A 123 2.84 9.88 -0.45
CA VAL A 123 3.24 10.59 0.77
C VAL A 123 3.25 9.59 1.92
N PHE A 124 4.37 9.44 2.63
CA PHE A 124 4.52 8.39 3.63
C PHE A 124 4.93 8.94 5.00
N SER A 125 4.00 8.85 5.98
CA SER A 125 4.17 9.34 7.36
C SER A 125 5.24 8.57 8.14
N SER A 126 5.89 9.23 9.09
CA SER A 126 6.97 8.65 9.90
C SER A 126 6.82 8.86 11.41
N SER A 127 5.92 9.73 11.87
CA SER A 127 5.85 10.11 13.30
C SER A 127 5.35 8.99 14.23
N ASN A 128 4.54 8.05 13.72
CA ASN A 128 4.02 6.92 14.51
C ASN A 128 5.02 5.75 14.58
N HIS A 129 6.25 6.03 15.02
CA HIS A 129 7.29 5.03 15.18
C HIS A 129 8.04 5.26 16.51
N ASP A 130 8.41 4.17 17.19
CA ASP A 130 9.21 4.21 18.41
C ASP A 130 10.50 5.05 18.19
N PRO A 131 10.82 6.05 19.04
CA PRO A 131 10.31 6.26 20.40
C PRO A 131 9.09 7.21 20.52
N PHE A 132 8.29 7.38 19.47
CA PHE A 132 7.01 8.12 19.43
C PHE A 132 7.16 9.63 19.71
N GLU A 133 8.10 10.25 19.01
CA GLU A 133 8.43 11.67 19.11
C GLU A 133 7.52 12.53 18.21
N TYR A 134 6.92 13.58 18.77
CA TYR A 134 6.10 14.56 18.03
C TYR A 134 6.05 15.91 18.78
N PRO A 135 5.69 17.04 18.13
CA PRO A 135 5.65 18.36 18.76
C PRO A 135 4.69 18.47 19.96
N ASP A 136 5.02 19.33 20.92
CA ASP A 136 4.13 19.67 22.04
C ASP A 136 2.94 20.54 21.62
N GLY A 137 1.84 20.47 22.39
CA GLY A 137 0.70 21.39 22.26
C GLY A 137 -0.17 21.21 21.02
N LYS A 138 0.04 20.14 20.22
CA LYS A 138 -0.74 19.86 19.00
C LYS A 138 -2.00 19.05 19.25
N ILE A 139 -1.98 18.20 20.26
CA ILE A 139 -3.10 17.34 20.66
C ILE A 139 -3.27 17.37 22.18
N GLU A 140 -4.50 17.14 22.64
CA GLU A 140 -4.72 16.63 23.99
C GLU A 140 -4.23 15.17 24.03
N LEU A 141 -3.40 14.83 25.02
CA LEU A 141 -2.88 13.46 25.13
C LEU A 141 -4.01 12.47 25.45
N TYR A 142 -4.01 11.34 24.77
CA TYR A 142 -4.90 10.21 25.05
C TYR A 142 -4.49 9.48 26.33
N GLU A 143 -3.19 9.33 26.56
CA GLU A 143 -2.62 8.64 27.72
C GLU A 143 -1.28 9.28 28.16
N GLN A 144 -0.79 8.90 29.33
CA GLN A 144 0.54 9.27 29.82
C GLN A 144 1.45 8.03 29.89
N PRO A 145 2.77 8.16 29.61
CA PRO A 145 3.49 9.38 29.23
C PRO A 145 3.15 9.88 27.81
N LYS A 146 3.63 11.07 27.42
CA LYS A 146 3.43 11.66 26.08
C LYS A 146 3.85 10.72 24.94
N ALA A 147 5.04 10.13 25.06
CA ALA A 147 5.69 9.31 24.04
C ALA A 147 5.11 7.88 24.02
N THR A 148 3.91 7.73 23.47
CA THR A 148 3.25 6.44 23.29
C THR A 148 2.70 6.31 21.89
N ARG A 149 2.50 5.06 21.46
CA ARG A 149 1.90 4.76 20.15
C ARG A 149 0.53 5.39 19.97
N ASN A 150 -0.35 5.34 20.99
CA ASN A 150 -1.70 5.89 20.85
C ASN A 150 -1.67 7.41 20.68
N ASN A 151 -0.79 8.10 21.41
CA ASN A 151 -0.63 9.53 21.25
C ASN A 151 0.01 9.90 19.90
N ALA A 152 1.02 9.15 19.44
CA ALA A 152 1.62 9.37 18.12
C ALA A 152 0.62 9.10 16.98
N ALA A 153 -0.25 8.08 17.11
CA ALA A 153 -1.35 7.86 16.18
C ALA A 153 -2.37 9.02 16.20
N LYS A 154 -2.70 9.55 17.39
CA LYS A 154 -3.56 10.74 17.52
C LYS A 154 -2.91 12.00 16.93
N TYR A 155 -1.59 12.14 17.03
CA TYR A 155 -0.85 13.22 16.39
C TYR A 155 -0.85 13.07 14.86
N ALA A 156 -0.64 11.86 14.33
CA ALA A 156 -0.72 11.59 12.89
C ALA A 156 -2.12 11.91 12.33
N ASP A 157 -3.19 11.61 13.08
CA ASP A 157 -4.56 12.02 12.74
C ASP A 157 -4.72 13.55 12.70
N TYR A 158 -4.19 14.26 13.71
CA TYR A 158 -4.15 15.74 13.71
C TYR A 158 -3.43 16.29 12.48
N ALA A 159 -2.25 15.76 12.16
CA ALA A 159 -1.43 16.21 11.03
C ALA A 159 -2.14 15.95 9.68
N LEU A 160 -2.80 14.80 9.55
CA LEU A 160 -3.64 14.49 8.39
C LEU A 160 -4.86 15.43 8.29
N GLY A 161 -5.47 15.77 9.41
CA GLY A 161 -6.54 16.76 9.48
C GLY A 161 -6.06 18.16 9.06
N HIS A 162 -4.86 18.55 9.46
CA HIS A 162 -4.18 19.78 9.02
C HIS A 162 -3.98 19.79 7.49
N PHE A 163 -3.46 18.70 6.92
CA PHE A 163 -3.33 18.54 5.47
C PHE A 163 -4.66 18.79 4.75
N PHE A 164 -5.74 18.13 5.19
CA PHE A 164 -7.03 18.27 4.51
C PHE A 164 -7.70 19.64 4.70
N LYS A 165 -7.36 20.40 5.74
CA LYS A 165 -7.77 21.81 5.86
C LYS A 165 -7.14 22.66 4.76
N MET A 166 -5.82 22.50 4.53
CA MET A 166 -5.12 23.19 3.44
C MET A 166 -5.59 22.69 2.07
N ALA A 167 -5.64 21.37 1.88
CA ALA A 167 -6.02 20.76 0.61
C ALA A 167 -7.39 21.23 0.15
N LYS A 168 -8.42 21.28 1.02
CA LYS A 168 -9.77 21.74 0.65
C LYS A 168 -9.84 23.22 0.22
N GLN A 169 -8.86 24.02 0.61
CA GLN A 169 -8.74 25.44 0.23
C GLN A 169 -7.84 25.64 -1.01
N SER A 170 -7.11 24.59 -1.40
CA SER A 170 -6.22 24.61 -2.56
C SER A 170 -6.97 24.53 -3.89
N ASN A 171 -6.29 24.91 -4.96
CA ASN A 171 -6.79 24.75 -6.33
C ASN A 171 -6.76 23.29 -6.83
N TYR A 172 -5.89 22.44 -6.28
CA TYR A 172 -5.78 21.02 -6.69
C TYR A 172 -6.93 20.16 -6.14
N TRP A 173 -7.65 20.60 -5.10
CA TRP A 173 -8.76 19.84 -4.47
C TRP A 173 -9.78 19.29 -5.47
N LYS A 174 -10.17 20.11 -6.45
CA LYS A 174 -11.24 19.77 -7.40
C LYS A 174 -10.83 18.69 -8.41
N ASP A 175 -9.53 18.49 -8.58
CA ASP A 175 -8.93 17.65 -9.62
C ASP A 175 -8.00 16.57 -9.03
N THR A 176 -8.15 16.26 -7.75
CA THR A 176 -7.32 15.27 -7.06
C THR A 176 -8.18 14.23 -6.34
N ILE A 177 -7.80 12.96 -6.51
CA ILE A 177 -8.30 11.83 -5.73
C ILE A 177 -7.25 11.48 -4.68
N PHE A 178 -7.67 11.39 -3.42
CA PHE A 178 -6.83 11.01 -2.30
C PHE A 178 -7.19 9.60 -1.85
N LEU A 179 -6.17 8.78 -1.60
CA LEU A 179 -6.28 7.55 -0.82
C LEU A 179 -5.53 7.72 0.49
N ILE A 180 -6.26 7.66 1.60
CA ILE A 180 -5.68 7.48 2.93
C ILE A 180 -5.72 5.99 3.21
N VAL A 181 -4.55 5.37 3.41
CA VAL A 181 -4.45 3.93 3.64
C VAL A 181 -3.26 3.63 4.54
N ALA A 182 -3.42 2.71 5.50
CA ALA A 182 -2.26 2.23 6.25
C ALA A 182 -1.44 1.26 5.39
N ASP A 183 -0.13 1.23 5.61
CA ASP A 183 0.76 0.23 5.05
C ASP A 183 0.53 -1.16 5.69
N HIS A 184 0.37 -1.19 7.01
CA HIS A 184 0.00 -2.36 7.84
C HIS A 184 -0.47 -1.92 9.25
N ASP A 185 -0.92 -2.86 10.10
CA ASP A 185 -1.13 -2.60 11.54
C ASP A 185 0.21 -2.67 12.30
N SER A 186 0.25 -2.23 13.57
CA SER A 186 1.40 -2.51 14.44
C SER A 186 1.77 -3.97 14.43
N ARG A 187 3.07 -4.23 14.46
CA ARG A 187 3.58 -5.59 14.62
C ARG A 187 3.02 -6.23 15.88
N VAL A 188 2.42 -7.39 15.70
CA VAL A 188 2.03 -8.28 16.78
C VAL A 188 2.89 -9.53 16.75
N GLY A 189 3.48 -9.84 17.90
CA GLY A 189 4.08 -11.13 18.18
C GLY A 189 3.05 -12.06 18.81
N GLY A 190 3.18 -13.36 18.60
CA GLY A 190 2.29 -14.34 19.20
C GLY A 190 2.35 -15.69 18.51
N ALA A 191 1.72 -16.70 19.13
CA ALA A 191 1.70 -18.08 18.64
C ALA A 191 0.63 -18.36 17.56
N SER A 192 -0.12 -17.34 17.12
CA SER A 192 -1.13 -17.53 16.07
C SER A 192 -0.47 -17.83 14.72
N LEU A 193 -1.03 -18.78 13.97
CA LEU A 193 -0.55 -19.14 12.63
C LEU A 193 -0.54 -17.92 11.71
N VAL A 194 -1.64 -17.15 11.71
CA VAL A 194 -1.76 -15.84 11.05
C VAL A 194 -2.70 -14.98 11.91
N PRO A 195 -2.23 -13.84 12.47
CA PRO A 195 -3.07 -12.98 13.28
C PRO A 195 -3.98 -12.08 12.42
N ILE A 196 -5.07 -12.64 11.88
CA ILE A 196 -5.92 -11.99 10.86
C ILE A 196 -6.39 -10.57 11.24
N LYS A 197 -6.78 -10.33 12.50
CA LYS A 197 -7.18 -8.99 12.97
C LYS A 197 -6.10 -7.94 12.71
N HIS A 198 -4.83 -8.30 12.87
CA HIS A 198 -3.68 -7.41 12.69
C HIS A 198 -3.28 -7.20 11.22
N PHE A 199 -4.11 -7.66 10.28
CA PHE A 199 -4.04 -7.25 8.88
C PHE A 199 -5.19 -6.30 8.52
N HIS A 200 -6.23 -6.15 9.36
CA HIS A 200 -7.32 -5.22 9.09
C HIS A 200 -6.84 -3.79 9.28
N ILE A 201 -6.91 -2.99 8.22
CA ILE A 201 -6.37 -1.62 8.20
C ILE A 201 -7.41 -0.62 7.67
N PRO A 202 -7.29 0.67 8.04
CA PRO A 202 -8.14 1.71 7.49
C PRO A 202 -7.79 1.99 6.03
N ALA A 203 -8.82 2.25 5.23
CA ALA A 203 -8.70 2.85 3.90
C ALA A 203 -9.86 3.80 3.64
N LEU A 204 -9.57 4.99 3.13
CA LEU A 204 -10.55 6.00 2.74
C LEU A 204 -10.13 6.62 1.41
N ILE A 205 -11.00 6.50 0.40
CA ILE A 205 -10.88 7.25 -0.84
C ILE A 205 -11.77 8.48 -0.72
N LEU A 206 -11.23 9.65 -1.02
CA LEU A 206 -11.94 10.92 -0.98
C LEU A 206 -11.43 11.87 -2.06
N GLY A 207 -12.26 12.80 -2.47
CA GLY A 207 -11.97 13.76 -3.52
C GLY A 207 -13.26 14.45 -3.95
N ASN A 208 -13.12 15.51 -4.76
CA ASN A 208 -14.28 16.16 -5.34
C ASN A 208 -15.04 15.17 -6.25
N GLY A 209 -16.37 15.10 -6.13
CA GLY A 209 -17.20 14.16 -6.91
C GLY A 209 -17.26 12.73 -6.38
N ILE A 210 -16.52 12.38 -5.32
CA ILE A 210 -16.61 11.05 -4.69
C ILE A 210 -17.72 11.05 -3.63
N SER A 211 -18.80 10.32 -3.87
CA SER A 211 -19.91 10.21 -2.92
C SER A 211 -19.53 9.39 -1.68
N PRO A 212 -19.92 9.81 -0.46
CA PRO A 212 -19.70 9.05 0.75
C PRO A 212 -20.32 7.65 0.67
N ARG A 213 -19.51 6.60 0.90
CA ARG A 213 -19.98 5.20 0.93
C ARG A 213 -19.22 4.39 1.97
N ARG A 214 -19.95 3.60 2.77
CA ARG A 214 -19.37 2.52 3.58
C ARG A 214 -19.35 1.23 2.78
N ASP A 215 -18.24 0.98 2.09
CA ASP A 215 -18.05 -0.27 1.36
C ASP A 215 -17.76 -1.43 2.32
N SER A 216 -18.59 -2.47 2.26
CA SER A 216 -18.50 -3.66 3.13
C SER A 216 -17.98 -4.90 2.39
N ARG A 217 -17.55 -4.79 1.13
CA ARG A 217 -16.86 -5.87 0.43
C ARG A 217 -15.57 -6.25 1.15
N LEU A 218 -15.23 -7.53 1.16
CA LEU A 218 -13.94 -8.03 1.63
C LEU A 218 -12.89 -7.77 0.55
N VAL A 219 -11.92 -6.90 0.85
CA VAL A 219 -10.95 -6.40 -0.12
C VAL A 219 -9.52 -6.44 0.42
N SER A 220 -8.56 -6.56 -0.48
CA SER A 220 -7.13 -6.57 -0.16
C SER A 220 -6.47 -5.29 -0.64
N GLN A 221 -5.35 -4.92 -0.01
CA GLN A 221 -4.59 -3.72 -0.33
C GLN A 221 -4.15 -3.63 -1.81
N ILE A 222 -3.92 -4.77 -2.46
CA ILE A 222 -3.56 -4.84 -3.89
C ILE A 222 -4.70 -4.43 -4.84
N ASP A 223 -5.94 -4.30 -4.35
CA ASP A 223 -7.08 -3.85 -5.16
C ASP A 223 -7.12 -2.30 -5.27
N MET A 224 -6.30 -1.57 -4.50
CA MET A 224 -6.30 -0.10 -4.51
C MET A 224 -5.72 0.52 -5.79
N PRO A 225 -4.57 0.08 -6.32
CA PRO A 225 -3.98 0.71 -7.50
C PRO A 225 -4.90 0.66 -8.72
N THR A 226 -5.55 -0.48 -8.97
CA THR A 226 -6.53 -0.67 -10.06
C THR A 226 -7.74 0.24 -9.89
N THR A 227 -8.28 0.32 -8.67
CA THR A 227 -9.40 1.21 -8.33
C THR A 227 -9.04 2.69 -8.53
N LEU A 228 -7.84 3.10 -8.11
CA LEU A 228 -7.39 4.49 -8.24
C LEU A 228 -7.17 4.90 -9.70
N LEU A 229 -6.57 4.03 -10.52
CA LEU A 229 -6.42 4.30 -11.95
C LEU A 229 -7.79 4.51 -12.62
N SER A 230 -8.77 3.67 -12.29
CA SER A 230 -10.13 3.76 -12.81
C SER A 230 -10.84 5.05 -12.40
N LEU A 231 -10.76 5.43 -11.11
CA LEU A 231 -11.30 6.70 -10.61
C LEU A 231 -10.63 7.92 -11.27
N ALA A 232 -9.32 7.84 -11.54
CA ALA A 232 -8.58 8.90 -12.23
C ALA A 232 -8.83 8.94 -13.75
N GLY A 233 -9.67 8.05 -14.30
CA GLY A 233 -9.92 7.97 -15.73
C GLY A 233 -8.72 7.44 -16.54
N VAL A 234 -7.74 6.80 -15.87
CA VAL A 234 -6.51 6.31 -16.48
C VAL A 234 -6.68 4.87 -16.92
N SER A 235 -6.48 4.64 -18.21
CA SER A 235 -6.44 3.30 -18.82
C SER A 235 -5.00 2.87 -19.07
N GLY A 236 -4.74 1.56 -19.02
CA GLY A 236 -3.41 1.03 -19.32
C GLY A 236 -3.34 -0.48 -19.29
N ASN A 237 -2.32 -1.03 -19.94
CA ASN A 237 -2.00 -2.45 -19.85
C ASN A 237 -1.06 -2.68 -18.66
N TYR A 238 -1.52 -3.41 -17.67
CA TYR A 238 -0.75 -3.73 -16.47
C TYR A 238 -0.94 -5.19 -16.04
N PRO A 239 0.04 -5.78 -15.33
CA PRO A 239 -0.03 -7.16 -14.84
C PRO A 239 -0.75 -7.30 -13.49
N MET A 240 -1.27 -6.21 -12.91
CA MET A 240 -1.97 -6.24 -11.63
C MET A 240 -3.18 -7.16 -11.68
N ILE A 241 -3.40 -7.91 -10.60
CA ILE A 241 -4.55 -8.81 -10.43
C ILE A 241 -5.59 -8.27 -9.43
N GLY A 242 -5.37 -7.04 -8.94
CA GLY A 242 -6.31 -6.35 -8.08
C GLY A 242 -7.62 -6.09 -8.82
N PHE A 243 -8.74 -6.07 -8.11
CA PHE A 243 -10.02 -5.70 -8.70
C PHE A 243 -10.15 -4.20 -8.84
N ASP A 244 -10.79 -3.73 -9.91
CA ASP A 244 -11.30 -2.37 -9.96
C ASP A 244 -12.62 -2.28 -9.18
N LEU A 245 -12.57 -1.69 -7.99
CA LEU A 245 -13.71 -1.60 -7.09
C LEU A 245 -14.75 -0.55 -7.52
N THR A 246 -14.50 0.23 -8.57
CA THR A 246 -15.52 1.11 -9.16
C THR A 246 -16.58 0.32 -9.94
N GLN A 247 -16.24 -0.89 -10.36
CA GLN A 247 -17.12 -1.79 -11.10
C GLN A 247 -18.04 -2.59 -10.15
N ASP A 248 -19.07 -3.19 -10.74
CA ASP A 248 -19.93 -4.16 -10.05
C ASP A 248 -19.21 -5.51 -9.91
N VAL A 249 -18.26 -5.54 -8.97
CA VAL A 249 -17.45 -6.71 -8.64
C VAL A 249 -17.43 -6.95 -7.13
N ASN A 250 -17.35 -8.22 -6.75
CA ASN A 250 -17.12 -8.62 -5.37
C ASN A 250 -15.87 -9.51 -5.31
N PRO A 251 -14.70 -8.95 -4.93
CA PRO A 251 -13.47 -9.73 -4.80
C PRO A 251 -13.63 -10.90 -3.83
N ASP A 252 -14.36 -10.65 -2.73
CA ASP A 252 -14.63 -11.62 -1.67
C ASP A 252 -13.36 -12.33 -1.16
N ARG A 253 -12.22 -11.63 -1.13
CA ARG A 253 -10.93 -12.21 -0.76
C ARG A 253 -9.94 -11.20 -0.19
N ALA A 254 -9.20 -11.64 0.81
CA ALA A 254 -8.04 -10.92 1.33
C ALA A 254 -6.82 -11.84 1.42
N PHE A 255 -5.69 -11.39 0.89
CA PHE A 255 -4.40 -12.07 1.00
C PHE A 255 -3.57 -11.47 2.12
N MET A 256 -2.94 -12.32 2.91
CA MET A 256 -2.11 -11.92 4.05
C MET A 256 -0.85 -12.76 4.09
N GLN A 257 0.29 -12.13 4.32
CA GLN A 257 1.55 -12.80 4.60
C GLN A 257 2.01 -12.49 6.02
N TYR A 258 2.15 -13.54 6.83
CA TYR A 258 2.77 -13.49 8.14
C TYR A 258 4.05 -14.33 8.10
N ASP A 259 5.20 -13.67 8.08
CA ASP A 259 6.52 -14.28 7.85
C ASP A 259 6.56 -15.15 6.59
N GLN A 260 6.67 -16.47 6.74
CA GLN A 260 6.67 -17.43 5.62
C GLN A 260 5.29 -18.03 5.34
N THR A 261 4.30 -17.71 6.16
CA THR A 261 2.93 -18.23 6.08
C THR A 261 2.07 -17.28 5.24
N GLN A 262 1.29 -17.84 4.33
CA GLN A 262 0.30 -17.09 3.55
C GLN A 262 -1.10 -17.53 3.94
N ALA A 263 -2.03 -16.58 4.01
CA ALA A 263 -3.44 -16.83 4.22
C ALA A 263 -4.30 -16.16 3.15
N MET A 264 -5.35 -16.85 2.75
CA MET A 264 -6.45 -16.31 1.94
C MET A 264 -7.75 -16.40 2.74
N LEU A 265 -8.30 -15.26 3.13
CA LEU A 265 -9.59 -15.13 3.82
C LEU A 265 -10.71 -14.91 2.80
N LYS A 266 -11.86 -15.57 2.98
CA LYS A 266 -13.11 -15.38 2.22
C LYS A 266 -14.20 -14.71 3.06
N GLY A 267 -15.25 -14.16 2.45
CA GLY A 267 -16.29 -13.40 3.14
C GLY A 267 -17.13 -14.20 4.13
N ASN A 268 -17.18 -15.52 3.97
CA ASN A 268 -17.80 -16.46 4.92
C ASN A 268 -16.89 -16.80 6.13
N ASN A 269 -15.77 -16.10 6.27
CA ASN A 269 -14.71 -16.32 7.27
C ASN A 269 -13.96 -17.65 7.13
N ASP A 270 -14.08 -18.36 6.01
CA ASP A 270 -13.18 -19.48 5.73
C ASP A 270 -11.80 -18.95 5.32
N VAL A 271 -10.77 -19.66 5.76
CA VAL A 271 -9.37 -19.29 5.55
C VAL A 271 -8.62 -20.50 5.03
N VAL A 272 -7.84 -20.31 3.97
CA VAL A 272 -6.79 -21.27 3.59
C VAL A 272 -5.46 -20.73 4.07
N ILE A 273 -4.72 -21.54 4.84
CA ILE A 273 -3.37 -21.23 5.29
C ILE A 273 -2.36 -22.13 4.59
N GLN A 274 -1.27 -21.53 4.16
CA GLN A 274 -0.17 -22.17 3.45
C GLN A 274 1.13 -21.90 4.17
N MET A 275 1.81 -22.98 4.52
CA MET A 275 3.11 -22.96 5.17
C MET A 275 4.14 -23.64 4.27
N PRO A 276 5.43 -23.26 4.37
CA PRO A 276 6.49 -23.93 3.63
C PRO A 276 6.48 -25.44 3.87
N ASN A 277 6.61 -26.21 2.78
CA ASN A 277 6.71 -27.68 2.80
C ASN A 277 5.52 -28.40 3.46
N LYS A 278 4.34 -27.77 3.54
CA LYS A 278 3.10 -28.38 4.04
C LYS A 278 1.98 -28.25 3.03
N ALA A 279 1.04 -29.19 3.07
CA ALA A 279 -0.21 -29.07 2.33
C ALA A 279 -1.01 -27.86 2.84
N ALA A 280 -1.77 -27.21 1.95
CA ALA A 280 -2.66 -26.13 2.33
C ALA A 280 -3.76 -26.65 3.26
N GLN A 281 -4.04 -25.93 4.34
CA GLN A 281 -5.01 -26.32 5.36
C GLN A 281 -6.14 -25.30 5.46
N GLY A 282 -7.36 -25.79 5.68
CA GLY A 282 -8.55 -24.98 5.86
C GLY A 282 -8.83 -24.67 7.33
N TYR A 283 -9.35 -23.47 7.57
CA TYR A 283 -9.75 -22.98 8.88
C TYR A 283 -11.02 -22.16 8.77
N HIS A 284 -11.74 -22.03 9.89
CA HIS A 284 -12.72 -20.98 10.11
C HIS A 284 -12.14 -19.92 11.03
N TYR A 285 -12.34 -18.64 10.68
CA TYR A 285 -11.94 -17.51 11.50
C TYR A 285 -13.13 -16.93 12.27
N ASP A 286 -13.11 -17.09 13.59
CA ASP A 286 -14.07 -16.43 14.45
C ASP A 286 -13.58 -15.01 14.77
N LYS A 287 -14.28 -14.01 14.21
CA LYS A 287 -13.95 -12.58 14.40
C LYS A 287 -14.13 -12.09 15.84
N SER A 288 -14.96 -12.75 16.63
CA SER A 288 -15.27 -12.34 18.01
C SER A 288 -14.20 -12.79 18.99
N THR A 289 -13.69 -14.01 18.79
CA THR A 289 -12.64 -14.61 19.63
C THR A 289 -11.24 -14.45 19.03
N GLU A 290 -11.15 -14.02 17.77
CA GLU A 290 -9.92 -13.86 16.99
C GLU A 290 -9.16 -15.19 16.80
N THR A 291 -9.90 -16.31 16.77
CA THR A 291 -9.33 -17.65 16.71
C THR A 291 -9.51 -18.29 15.34
N LEU A 292 -8.54 -19.15 15.00
CA LEU A 292 -8.57 -20.02 13.82
C LEU A 292 -8.84 -21.45 14.27
N THR A 293 -9.95 -22.03 13.83
CA THR A 293 -10.29 -23.43 14.11
C THR A 293 -10.17 -24.25 12.83
N PRO A 294 -9.50 -25.42 12.83
CA PRO A 294 -9.42 -26.26 11.64
C PRO A 294 -10.82 -26.59 11.09
N LYS A 295 -10.99 -26.43 9.78
CA LYS A 295 -12.26 -26.68 9.08
C LYS A 295 -11.96 -27.20 7.68
N GLU A 296 -12.70 -28.22 7.24
CA GLU A 296 -12.63 -28.59 5.83
C GLU A 296 -13.23 -27.50 4.94
N VAL A 297 -12.46 -27.12 3.92
CA VAL A 297 -12.82 -26.12 2.93
C VAL A 297 -12.72 -26.74 1.53
N PRO A 298 -13.48 -26.24 0.54
CA PRO A 298 -13.47 -26.83 -0.80
C PRO A 298 -12.07 -26.89 -1.42
N ASP A 299 -11.75 -27.97 -2.14
CA ASP A 299 -10.46 -28.14 -2.81
C ASP A 299 -10.17 -27.03 -3.83
N ALA A 300 -11.22 -26.49 -4.45
CA ALA A 300 -11.10 -25.33 -5.34
C ALA A 300 -10.52 -24.10 -4.61
N MET A 301 -10.93 -23.86 -3.36
CA MET A 301 -10.41 -22.77 -2.53
C MET A 301 -8.95 -23.00 -2.14
N LYS A 302 -8.57 -24.25 -1.82
CA LYS A 302 -7.17 -24.62 -1.54
C LYS A 302 -6.28 -24.40 -2.77
N LYS A 303 -6.77 -24.74 -3.97
CA LYS A 303 -6.09 -24.52 -5.26
C LYS A 303 -5.97 -23.04 -5.60
N GLU A 304 -7.03 -22.25 -5.42
CA GLU A 304 -7.04 -20.80 -5.63
C GLU A 304 -5.99 -20.11 -4.75
N ALA A 305 -6.01 -20.41 -3.44
CA ALA A 305 -5.01 -19.88 -2.52
C ALA A 305 -3.59 -20.22 -2.98
N LEU A 306 -3.36 -21.45 -3.44
CA LEU A 306 -2.04 -21.91 -3.85
C LEU A 306 -1.57 -21.20 -5.12
N ALA A 307 -2.48 -20.99 -6.07
CA ALA A 307 -2.20 -20.22 -7.27
C ALA A 307 -1.74 -18.81 -6.91
N HIS A 308 -2.45 -18.11 -6.01
CA HIS A 308 -2.07 -16.76 -5.59
C HIS A 308 -0.75 -16.70 -4.82
N ALA A 309 -0.51 -17.66 -3.91
CA ALA A 309 0.74 -17.77 -3.18
C ALA A 309 1.97 -17.95 -4.08
N LEU A 310 1.82 -18.75 -5.15
CA LEU A 310 2.88 -19.03 -6.10
C LEU A 310 3.03 -17.95 -7.17
N LEU A 311 1.96 -17.24 -7.53
CA LEU A 311 1.92 -16.31 -8.65
C LEU A 311 2.98 -15.22 -8.52
N GLY A 312 3.03 -14.50 -7.40
CA GLY A 312 4.03 -13.45 -7.19
C GLY A 312 5.45 -13.98 -7.34
N SER A 313 5.76 -15.10 -6.68
CA SER A 313 7.08 -15.75 -6.76
C SER A 313 7.43 -16.15 -8.21
N TYR A 314 6.48 -16.69 -8.95
CA TYR A 314 6.63 -17.05 -10.37
C TYR A 314 6.88 -15.83 -11.25
N LEU A 315 6.06 -14.78 -11.11
CA LEU A 315 6.17 -13.55 -11.90
C LEU A 315 7.49 -12.83 -11.63
N TYR A 316 7.94 -12.78 -10.37
CA TYR A 316 9.23 -12.21 -9.99
C TYR A 316 10.40 -13.02 -10.57
N LYS A 317 10.43 -14.34 -10.35
CA LYS A 317 11.54 -15.21 -10.81
C LYS A 317 11.71 -15.16 -12.33
N ASN A 318 10.61 -15.11 -13.06
CA ASN A 318 10.62 -15.09 -14.53
C ASN A 318 10.60 -13.67 -15.13
N ARG A 319 10.68 -12.63 -14.30
CA ARG A 319 10.67 -11.20 -14.73
C ARG A 319 9.47 -10.85 -15.62
N LEU A 320 8.29 -11.37 -15.27
CA LEU A 320 7.04 -11.19 -16.03
C LEU A 320 6.20 -10.02 -15.53
N TYR A 321 6.52 -9.44 -14.37
CA TYR A 321 5.83 -8.29 -13.79
C TYR A 321 6.46 -6.96 -14.23
N SER A 322 6.33 -6.63 -15.53
CA SER A 322 6.92 -5.42 -16.12
C SER A 322 5.86 -4.61 -16.89
N SER A 323 6.12 -3.32 -17.10
CA SER A 323 5.29 -2.49 -17.98
C SER A 323 5.47 -2.93 -19.44
N GLY A 324 4.36 -2.99 -20.18
CA GLY A 324 4.13 -3.80 -21.38
C GLY A 324 5.02 -3.62 -22.63
N GLU A 325 6.14 -2.91 -22.58
CA GLU A 325 7.06 -2.80 -23.72
C GLU A 325 7.99 -4.02 -23.86
N LYS A 326 8.45 -4.63 -22.76
CA LYS A 326 9.28 -5.86 -22.83
C LYS A 326 8.50 -7.08 -23.32
N ASN A 327 7.20 -7.16 -23.02
CA ASN A 327 6.36 -8.28 -23.45
C ASN A 327 6.17 -8.36 -24.97
N LYS A 328 6.29 -7.24 -25.71
CA LYS A 328 6.26 -7.27 -27.19
C LYS A 328 7.52 -7.90 -27.81
N ARG A 329 8.69 -7.79 -27.16
CA ARG A 329 9.93 -8.47 -27.61
C ARG A 329 9.88 -9.97 -27.32
N ASN A 330 9.40 -10.38 -26.15
CA ASN A 330 9.31 -11.79 -25.78
C ASN A 330 8.20 -12.53 -26.57
N ALA A 331 7.07 -11.87 -26.86
CA ALA A 331 6.02 -12.43 -27.73
C ALA A 331 6.45 -12.56 -29.21
N ARG A 332 7.45 -11.79 -29.66
CA ARG A 332 8.07 -11.98 -30.99
C ARG A 332 9.10 -13.11 -31.01
N LEU A 333 9.74 -13.41 -29.88
CA LEU A 333 10.70 -14.51 -29.75
C LEU A 333 10.00 -15.87 -29.57
N SER A 334 8.82 -15.92 -28.94
CA SER A 334 8.02 -17.15 -28.81
C SER A 334 7.26 -17.57 -30.08
N ARG A 335 7.20 -16.71 -31.11
CA ARG A 335 6.65 -17.07 -32.44
C ARG A 335 7.71 -17.64 -33.40
N ARG A 336 8.93 -17.92 -32.91
CA ARG A 336 10.03 -18.50 -33.71
C ARG A 336 10.48 -19.89 -33.28
N PHE A 337 9.78 -20.51 -32.34
CA PHE A 337 9.94 -21.94 -32.05
C PHE A 337 8.56 -22.57 -32.05
N PHE A 338 8.45 -23.70 -32.75
CA PHE A 338 7.26 -24.48 -33.05
C PHE A 338 6.44 -24.85 -31.81
#